data_AF-A0AAU7NYN5-F1
#
_entry.id   AF-A0AAU7NYN5-F1
#
_cell.length_a   1.000
_cell.length_b   1.000
_cell.length_c   1.000
_cell.angle_alpha   90.00
_cell.angle_beta   90.00
_cell.angle_gamma   90.00
#
_symmetry.space_group_name_H-M   'P 1'
#
loop_
_entity.id
_entity.type
_entity.pdbx_description
1 polymer ?
#
loop_
_entity_poly.entity_id
_entity_poly.type
_entity_poly.pdbx_seq_one_letter_code
_entity_poly.pdbx_strand_id
1 'polypeptide(L)'
;MRGLLFVHFPFFTVGALTELRLKRQTEHFSHHPSVACKQSGFTLLELLVVITLLGLVAGAVVLGYEGVQDQGREDVTRFEMAEIRKALLQFRRDSGSNDFPGQGIYDCSDSVNGGSDTDANTAMTFPAEAGSTDAEKIAWCESPTNFWMLFTDPIGDGWDKDRKRGWNGPYIQRKNSLLANGAWGILDPYQEPYEIQGLDDDETARLVSRGAGSGDKTLFLLR
;
A
#
# COMPACT_ATOMS: atom_id res chain seq x y z
N MET A 1 23.51 -34.87 7.81
CA MET A 1 23.61 -34.73 6.34
C MET A 1 23.13 -33.32 6.01
N ARG A 2 24.03 -32.33 5.88
CA ARG A 2 24.48 -31.69 4.62
C ARG A 2 23.28 -31.25 3.73
N GLY A 3 23.11 -29.98 3.33
CA GLY A 3 24.09 -28.90 3.23
C GLY A 3 23.49 -27.49 3.06
N LEU A 4 24.35 -26.54 3.40
CA LEU A 4 24.22 -25.09 3.28
C LEU A 4 24.64 -24.69 1.84
N LEU A 5 23.79 -23.98 1.10
CA LEU A 5 24.13 -23.44 -0.21
C LEU A 5 24.90 -22.12 -0.03
N PHE A 6 26.22 -22.19 -0.28
CA PHE A 6 27.10 -21.03 -0.45
C PHE A 6 26.93 -20.46 -1.85
N VAL A 7 26.52 -19.19 -1.95
CA VAL A 7 26.60 -18.39 -3.18
C VAL A 7 28.03 -17.84 -3.31
N HIS A 8 28.67 -18.16 -4.43
CA HIS A 8 30.07 -17.88 -4.72
C HIS A 8 30.19 -16.55 -5.49
N PHE A 9 30.87 -15.55 -4.91
CA PHE A 9 31.32 -14.34 -5.60
C PHE A 9 32.73 -14.58 -6.17
N PRO A 10 33.03 -14.27 -7.44
CA PRO A 10 34.38 -14.43 -7.97
C PRO A 10 35.28 -13.29 -7.50
N PHE A 11 36.27 -13.66 -6.69
CA PHE A 11 37.45 -12.86 -6.34
C PHE A 11 38.30 -12.60 -7.59
N PHE A 12 38.69 -11.34 -7.78
CA PHE A 12 39.72 -10.91 -8.71
C PHE A 12 41.07 -11.56 -8.34
N THR A 13 41.64 -12.35 -9.24
CA THR A 13 42.99 -12.90 -9.16
C THR A 13 44.01 -11.86 -9.62
N VAL A 14 44.84 -11.38 -8.70
CA VAL A 14 46.07 -10.63 -9.01
C VAL A 14 47.23 -11.60 -8.93
N GLY A 15 48.00 -11.72 -10.02
CA GLY A 15 49.37 -12.25 -9.95
C GLY A 15 49.83 -13.06 -11.17
N ALA A 16 50.61 -12.42 -12.03
CA ALA A 16 51.75 -13.04 -12.70
C ALA A 16 52.70 -11.94 -13.23
N LEU A 17 53.79 -11.74 -12.50
CA LEU A 17 54.98 -11.01 -12.96
C LEU A 17 55.68 -11.88 -14.01
N THR A 18 55.93 -11.34 -15.21
CA THR A 18 56.98 -11.85 -16.10
C THR A 18 57.69 -10.70 -16.79
N GLU A 19 58.98 -10.61 -16.51
CA GLU A 19 60.01 -9.74 -17.10
C GLU A 19 59.99 -9.70 -18.63
N LEU A 20 59.94 -8.50 -19.22
CA LEU A 20 60.38 -8.28 -20.61
C LEU A 20 61.18 -6.97 -20.75
N ARG A 21 62.49 -7.11 -20.54
CA ARG A 21 63.59 -6.66 -21.40
C ARG A 21 63.39 -5.33 -22.17
N LEU A 22 64.09 -4.31 -21.67
CA LEU A 22 64.41 -3.03 -22.30
C LEU A 22 64.76 -3.13 -23.80
N LYS A 23 63.97 -2.44 -24.63
CA LYS A 23 64.48 -1.78 -25.84
C LYS A 23 64.47 -0.28 -25.58
N ARG A 24 65.67 0.27 -25.36
CA ARG A 24 65.94 1.71 -25.39
C ARG A 24 65.71 2.20 -26.82
N GLN A 25 64.56 2.81 -27.07
CA GLN A 25 64.37 3.69 -28.23
C GLN A 25 64.58 5.12 -27.76
N THR A 26 65.66 5.72 -28.23
CA THR A 26 65.89 7.16 -28.23
C THR A 26 64.93 7.80 -29.22
N GLU A 27 63.73 8.13 -28.75
CA GLU A 27 62.83 9.04 -29.46
C GLU A 27 63.35 10.47 -29.27
N HIS A 28 63.66 11.09 -30.39
CA HIS A 28 64.20 12.43 -30.54
C HIS A 28 63.12 13.44 -30.08
N PHE A 29 63.32 14.06 -28.92
CA PHE A 29 62.37 15.02 -28.33
C PHE A 29 62.38 16.33 -29.14
N SER A 30 61.59 16.38 -30.21
CA SER A 30 61.29 17.61 -30.93
C SER A 30 60.52 18.53 -29.99
N HIS A 31 61.12 19.69 -29.70
CA HIS A 31 60.52 20.75 -28.90
C HIS A 31 59.22 21.23 -29.56
N HIS A 32 58.08 20.67 -29.16
CA HIS A 32 56.80 21.32 -29.40
C HIS A 32 56.67 22.51 -28.44
N PRO A 33 56.37 23.72 -28.93
CA PRO A 33 56.07 24.84 -28.05
C PRO A 33 54.86 24.45 -27.20
N SER A 34 55.07 24.37 -25.88
CA SER A 34 54.00 24.24 -24.91
C SER A 34 53.10 25.46 -25.03
N VAL A 35 51.93 25.29 -25.66
CA VAL A 35 50.85 26.27 -25.59
C VAL A 35 50.44 26.33 -24.11
N ALA A 36 50.92 27.36 -23.42
CA ALA A 36 50.53 27.63 -22.05
C ALA A 36 49.03 27.92 -22.05
N CYS A 37 48.25 26.92 -21.60
CA CYS A 37 46.84 27.11 -21.34
C CYS A 37 46.72 28.09 -20.17
N LYS A 38 46.26 29.32 -20.45
CA LYS A 38 45.89 30.28 -19.40
C LYS A 38 44.75 29.65 -18.59
N GLN A 39 45.05 29.23 -17.36
CA GLN A 39 44.01 28.89 -16.40
C GLN A 39 43.25 30.17 -16.04
N SER A 40 42.10 30.36 -16.67
CA SER A 40 41.13 31.36 -16.26
C SER A 40 40.49 30.87 -14.95
N GLY A 41 40.81 31.52 -13.84
CA GLY A 41 40.09 31.30 -12.59
C GLY A 41 38.67 31.82 -12.69
N PHE A 42 37.72 31.13 -12.06
CA PHE A 42 36.34 31.60 -11.91
C PHE A 42 36.34 32.96 -11.20
N THR A 43 35.56 33.90 -11.72
CA THR A 43 35.39 35.20 -11.07
C THR A 43 34.43 35.07 -9.89
N LEU A 44 34.62 35.87 -8.83
CA LEU A 44 33.66 35.93 -7.71
C LEU A 44 32.24 36.28 -8.19
N LEU A 45 32.14 37.11 -9.23
CA LEU A 45 30.87 37.51 -9.84
C LEU A 45 30.15 36.32 -10.48
N GLU A 46 30.88 35.44 -11.15
CA GLU A 46 30.33 34.25 -11.80
C GLU A 46 29.76 33.27 -10.78
N LEU A 47 30.50 33.03 -9.69
CA LEU A 47 29.97 32.21 -8.59
C LEU A 47 28.74 32.85 -7.95
N LEU A 48 28.73 34.19 -7.77
CA LEU A 48 27.62 34.93 -7.19
C LEU A 48 26.35 34.82 -8.05
N VAL A 49 26.46 35.02 -9.37
CA VAL A 49 25.31 34.89 -10.27
C VAL A 49 24.77 33.46 -10.26
N VAL A 50 25.62 32.43 -10.25
CA VAL A 50 25.19 31.02 -10.21
C VAL A 50 24.39 30.72 -8.94
N ILE A 51 24.88 31.07 -7.75
CA ILE A 51 24.14 30.78 -6.51
C ILE A 51 22.84 31.57 -6.44
N THR A 52 22.79 32.80 -6.99
CA THR A 52 21.53 33.57 -7.06
C THR A 52 20.52 32.93 -8.01
N LEU A 53 20.97 32.42 -9.15
CA LEU A 53 20.10 31.74 -10.11
C LEU A 53 19.59 30.40 -9.54
N LEU A 54 20.45 29.63 -8.87
CA LEU A 54 20.06 28.40 -8.18
C LEU A 54 19.06 28.67 -7.06
N GLY A 55 19.25 29.73 -6.27
CA GLY A 55 18.30 30.12 -5.22
C GLY A 55 16.93 30.51 -5.79
N LEU A 56 16.91 31.25 -6.90
CA LEU A 56 15.67 31.66 -7.56
C LEU A 56 14.90 30.45 -8.13
N VAL A 57 15.58 29.54 -8.83
CA VAL A 57 14.97 28.33 -9.38
C VAL A 57 14.49 27.40 -8.25
N ALA A 58 15.30 27.20 -7.20
CA ALA A 58 14.92 26.36 -6.07
C ALA A 58 13.66 26.88 -5.37
N GLY A 59 13.53 28.20 -5.16
CA GLY A 59 12.34 28.81 -4.57
C GLY A 59 11.08 28.60 -5.42
N ALA A 60 11.19 28.71 -6.75
CA ALA A 60 10.06 28.51 -7.66
C ALA A 60 9.57 27.05 -7.70
N VAL A 61 10.48 26.07 -7.59
CA VAL A 61 10.14 24.64 -7.61
C VAL A 61 9.30 24.23 -6.41
N VAL A 62 9.59 24.74 -5.20
CA VAL A 62 8.86 24.37 -3.97
C VAL A 62 7.37 24.75 -4.08
N LEU A 63 7.06 25.94 -4.59
CA LEU A 63 5.68 26.42 -4.72
C LEU A 63 4.84 25.64 -5.74
N GLY A 64 5.48 25.02 -6.75
CA GLY A 64 4.80 24.25 -7.78
C GLY A 64 4.56 22.77 -7.45
N TYR A 65 5.13 22.26 -6.35
CA TYR A 65 5.15 20.83 -6.05
C TYR A 65 3.96 20.36 -5.20
N GLU A 66 3.39 21.23 -4.36
CA GLU A 66 2.31 20.87 -3.42
C GLU A 66 1.04 20.39 -4.15
N GLY A 67 0.57 21.11 -5.18
CA GLY A 67 -0.69 20.78 -5.86
C GLY A 67 -0.69 19.48 -6.69
N VAL A 68 0.48 19.01 -7.16
CA VAL A 68 0.59 17.77 -7.94
C VAL A 68 0.52 16.53 -7.04
N GLN A 69 1.01 16.64 -5.80
CA GLN A 69 0.94 15.53 -4.85
C GLN A 69 -0.49 15.23 -4.40
N ASP A 70 -1.29 16.27 -4.18
CA ASP A 70 -2.67 16.09 -3.73
C ASP A 70 -3.55 15.46 -4.81
N GLN A 71 -3.42 15.89 -6.07
CA GLN A 71 -4.12 15.25 -7.19
C GLN A 71 -3.75 13.77 -7.34
N GLY A 72 -2.46 13.45 -7.21
CA GLY A 72 -2.00 12.06 -7.25
C GLY A 72 -2.59 11.21 -6.14
N ARG A 73 -2.74 11.77 -4.92
CA ARG A 73 -3.39 11.08 -3.79
C ARG A 73 -4.87 10.87 -4.04
N GLU A 74 -5.60 11.87 -4.55
CA GLU A 74 -7.01 11.73 -4.89
C GLU A 74 -7.26 10.63 -5.94
N ASP A 75 -6.44 10.58 -6.99
CA ASP A 75 -6.58 9.57 -8.03
C ASP A 75 -6.31 8.15 -7.49
N VAL A 76 -5.31 8.01 -6.62
CA VAL A 76 -5.05 6.74 -5.90
C VAL A 76 -6.23 6.38 -5.00
N THR A 77 -6.79 7.35 -4.26
CA THR A 77 -7.97 7.13 -3.41
C THR A 77 -9.14 6.58 -4.23
N ARG A 78 -9.45 7.20 -5.38
CA ARG A 78 -10.54 6.74 -6.26
C ARG A 78 -10.29 5.34 -6.80
N PHE A 79 -9.05 5.01 -7.14
CA PHE A 79 -8.66 3.68 -7.59
C PHE A 79 -8.82 2.63 -6.48
N GLU A 80 -8.27 2.89 -5.29
CA GLU A 80 -8.39 1.99 -4.14
C GLU A 80 -9.86 1.78 -3.74
N MET A 81 -10.68 2.84 -3.74
CA MET A 81 -12.12 2.73 -3.48
C MET A 81 -12.85 1.87 -4.52
N ALA A 82 -12.50 1.97 -5.80
CA ALA A 82 -13.09 1.16 -6.84
C ALA A 82 -12.75 -0.33 -6.66
N GLU A 83 -11.52 -0.65 -6.26
CA GLU A 83 -11.09 -2.01 -5.96
C GLU A 83 -11.79 -2.58 -4.72
N ILE A 84 -11.92 -1.80 -3.64
CA ILE A 84 -12.67 -2.20 -2.43
C ILE A 84 -14.15 -2.44 -2.77
N ARG A 85 -14.76 -1.53 -3.53
CA ARG A 85 -16.15 -1.68 -3.99
C ARG A 85 -16.33 -2.97 -4.81
N LYS A 86 -15.40 -3.24 -5.73
CA LYS A 86 -15.41 -4.47 -6.52
C LYS A 86 -15.30 -5.72 -5.64
N ALA A 87 -14.44 -5.68 -4.62
CA ALA A 87 -14.30 -6.76 -3.65
C ALA A 87 -15.59 -6.99 -2.84
N LEU A 88 -16.23 -5.92 -2.34
CA LEU A 88 -17.51 -6.01 -1.63
C LEU A 88 -18.63 -6.58 -2.51
N LEU A 89 -18.72 -6.11 -3.75
CA LEU A 89 -19.70 -6.63 -4.71
C LEU A 89 -19.44 -8.07 -5.11
N GLN A 90 -18.16 -8.48 -5.19
CA GLN A 90 -17.80 -9.87 -5.46
C GLN A 90 -18.15 -10.76 -4.26
N PHE A 91 -17.82 -10.34 -3.04
CA PHE A 91 -18.21 -11.02 -1.80
C PHE A 91 -19.72 -11.26 -1.76
N ARG A 92 -20.52 -10.22 -2.02
CA ARG A 92 -21.99 -10.28 -2.04
C ARG A 92 -22.54 -11.28 -3.05
N ARG A 93 -21.92 -11.37 -4.23
CA ARG A 93 -22.32 -12.33 -5.28
C ARG A 93 -21.91 -13.76 -4.94
N ASP A 94 -20.74 -13.92 -4.35
CA ASP A 94 -20.16 -15.24 -4.05
C ASP A 94 -20.82 -15.86 -2.81
N SER A 95 -21.17 -15.07 -1.80
CA SER A 95 -21.88 -15.56 -0.60
C SER A 95 -23.23 -16.21 -0.92
N GLY A 96 -23.93 -15.73 -1.95
CA GLY A 96 -25.23 -16.25 -2.36
C GLY A 96 -26.42 -15.76 -1.56
N SER A 97 -26.19 -15.14 -0.40
CA SER A 97 -27.23 -14.51 0.41
C SER A 97 -27.56 -13.09 -0.04
N ASN A 98 -26.75 -12.51 -0.94
CA ASN A 98 -26.80 -11.10 -1.34
C ASN A 98 -26.60 -10.12 -0.18
N ASP A 99 -25.92 -10.54 0.88
CA ASP A 99 -25.57 -9.70 2.03
C ASP A 99 -24.17 -9.09 1.89
N PHE A 100 -24.00 -7.88 2.41
CA PHE A 100 -22.67 -7.29 2.66
C PHE A 100 -22.08 -7.82 3.98
N PRO A 101 -20.78 -7.59 4.25
CA PRO A 101 -20.21 -7.82 5.58
C PRO A 101 -21.05 -7.16 6.68
N GLY A 102 -21.31 -7.85 7.79
CA GLY A 102 -22.16 -7.31 8.88
C GLY A 102 -23.66 -7.50 8.67
N GLN A 103 -24.09 -8.28 7.66
CA GLN A 103 -25.52 -8.50 7.37
C GLN A 103 -25.87 -9.98 7.21
N GLY A 104 -27.13 -10.30 7.50
CA GLY A 104 -27.67 -11.64 7.34
C GLY A 104 -26.86 -12.66 8.14
N ILE A 105 -26.41 -13.74 7.49
CA ILE A 105 -25.51 -14.72 8.14
C ILE A 105 -24.15 -14.12 8.52
N TYR A 106 -23.78 -13.00 7.90
CA TYR A 106 -22.59 -12.23 8.22
C TYR A 106 -22.82 -11.11 9.23
N ASP A 107 -23.97 -11.07 9.91
CA ASP A 107 -24.17 -10.19 11.06
C ASP A 107 -23.13 -10.51 12.15
N CYS A 108 -22.68 -9.51 12.89
CA CYS A 108 -21.68 -9.69 13.93
C CYS A 108 -22.27 -10.33 15.21
N SER A 109 -23.59 -10.21 15.39
CA SER A 109 -24.35 -10.86 16.46
C SER A 109 -24.96 -12.21 16.03
N ASP A 110 -25.35 -13.04 17.01
CA ASP A 110 -26.00 -14.33 16.75
C ASP A 110 -27.53 -14.21 16.54
N SER A 111 -28.09 -12.99 16.55
CA SER A 111 -29.54 -12.75 16.46
C SER A 111 -30.19 -13.36 15.21
N VAL A 112 -29.47 -13.35 14.08
CA VAL A 112 -29.92 -13.94 12.81
C VAL A 112 -29.82 -15.47 12.81
N ASN A 113 -28.91 -16.05 13.59
CA ASN A 113 -28.64 -17.48 13.64
C ASN A 113 -29.32 -18.20 14.82
N GLY A 114 -30.19 -17.50 15.56
CA GLY A 114 -31.02 -18.06 16.63
C GLY A 114 -30.52 -17.81 18.05
N GLY A 115 -29.49 -16.97 18.23
CA GLY A 115 -29.01 -16.49 19.53
C GLY A 115 -29.53 -15.11 19.92
N SER A 116 -28.91 -14.51 20.95
CA SER A 116 -29.21 -13.15 21.42
C SER A 116 -28.38 -12.11 20.67
N ASP A 117 -28.82 -10.85 20.66
CA ASP A 117 -28.06 -9.70 20.14
C ASP A 117 -26.79 -9.39 20.96
N THR A 118 -26.66 -9.99 22.14
CA THR A 118 -25.50 -9.90 23.02
C THR A 118 -24.43 -10.93 22.74
N ASP A 119 -24.76 -11.96 21.97
CA ASP A 119 -23.86 -13.09 21.69
C ASP A 119 -23.22 -12.87 20.32
N ALA A 120 -21.91 -13.12 20.20
CA ALA A 120 -21.23 -13.02 18.93
C ALA A 120 -21.70 -14.13 17.99
N ASN A 121 -21.78 -13.83 16.69
CA ASN A 121 -22.27 -14.78 15.70
C ASN A 121 -21.53 -16.13 15.77
N THR A 122 -22.28 -17.19 16.10
CA THR A 122 -21.71 -18.52 16.32
C THR A 122 -21.33 -19.25 15.04
N ALA A 123 -21.86 -18.83 13.89
CA ALA A 123 -21.46 -19.34 12.57
C ALA A 123 -20.10 -18.79 12.13
N MET A 124 -19.55 -17.77 12.81
CA MET A 124 -18.28 -17.17 12.44
C MET A 124 -17.10 -17.69 13.26
N THR A 125 -15.95 -17.80 12.58
CA THR A 125 -14.64 -17.97 13.20
C THR A 125 -13.93 -16.63 13.30
N PHE A 126 -14.13 -15.93 14.42
CA PHE A 126 -13.47 -14.65 14.68
C PHE A 126 -11.95 -14.82 14.89
N PRO A 127 -11.12 -13.91 14.35
CA PRO A 127 -9.68 -13.92 14.60
C PRO A 127 -9.35 -13.46 16.03
N ALA A 128 -8.14 -13.74 16.49
CA ALA A 128 -7.72 -13.42 17.87
C ALA A 128 -7.77 -11.90 18.18
N GLU A 129 -7.59 -11.06 17.16
CA GLU A 129 -7.67 -9.60 17.27
C GLU A 129 -9.09 -9.09 17.60
N ALA A 130 -10.12 -9.91 17.40
CA ALA A 130 -11.50 -9.57 17.75
C ALA A 130 -11.76 -9.56 19.27
N GLY A 131 -10.82 -10.07 20.07
CA GLY A 131 -10.98 -10.20 21.51
C GLY A 131 -11.52 -11.57 21.93
N SER A 132 -11.73 -11.72 23.23
CA SER A 132 -12.08 -13.01 23.83
C SER A 132 -13.55 -13.08 24.27
N THR A 133 -14.17 -11.94 24.53
CA THR A 133 -15.58 -11.85 24.93
C THR A 133 -16.49 -11.56 23.74
N ASP A 134 -17.77 -11.89 23.85
CA ASP A 134 -18.74 -11.66 22.78
C ASP A 134 -18.92 -10.17 22.50
N ALA A 135 -18.98 -9.34 23.55
CA ALA A 135 -19.05 -7.89 23.41
C ALA A 135 -17.84 -7.29 22.66
N GLU A 136 -16.62 -7.79 22.91
CA GLU A 136 -15.43 -7.34 22.17
C GLU A 136 -15.49 -7.75 20.70
N LYS A 137 -15.91 -8.99 20.41
CA LYS A 137 -16.01 -9.51 19.04
C LYS A 137 -17.03 -8.74 18.23
N ILE A 138 -18.21 -8.49 18.81
CA ILE A 138 -19.28 -7.70 18.18
C ILE A 138 -18.76 -6.29 17.88
N ALA A 139 -18.21 -5.59 18.88
CA ALA A 139 -17.71 -4.23 18.71
C ALA A 139 -16.56 -4.13 17.68
N TRP A 140 -15.68 -5.13 17.63
CA TRP A 140 -14.60 -5.20 16.65
C TRP A 140 -15.15 -5.45 15.25
N CYS A 141 -16.09 -6.37 15.10
CA CYS A 141 -16.69 -6.76 13.82
C CYS A 141 -17.56 -5.64 13.22
N GLU A 142 -18.37 -4.96 14.03
CA GLU A 142 -19.27 -3.87 13.62
C GLU A 142 -18.53 -2.56 13.30
N SER A 143 -17.23 -2.51 13.56
CA SER A 143 -16.44 -1.31 13.29
C SER A 143 -16.54 -0.94 11.80
N PRO A 144 -16.95 0.29 11.45
CA PRO A 144 -17.08 0.72 10.05
C PRO A 144 -15.79 0.61 9.23
N THR A 145 -14.64 0.58 9.90
CA THR A 145 -13.32 0.50 9.28
C THR A 145 -12.81 -0.93 9.14
N ASN A 146 -13.59 -1.94 9.55
CA ASN A 146 -13.16 -3.32 9.56
C ASN A 146 -13.61 -4.07 8.29
N PHE A 147 -12.63 -4.49 7.48
CA PHE A 147 -12.85 -5.21 6.23
C PHE A 147 -12.45 -6.69 6.36
N TRP A 148 -12.40 -7.24 7.58
CA TRP A 148 -11.84 -8.57 7.84
C TRP A 148 -12.44 -9.70 6.99
N MET A 149 -13.75 -9.67 6.73
CA MET A 149 -14.45 -10.68 5.92
C MET A 149 -13.99 -10.70 4.45
N LEU A 150 -13.36 -9.61 3.98
CA LEU A 150 -12.77 -9.57 2.65
C LEU A 150 -11.36 -10.18 2.60
N PHE A 151 -10.70 -10.30 3.76
CA PHE A 151 -9.33 -10.81 3.88
C PHE A 151 -9.29 -12.30 4.24
N THR A 152 -10.24 -12.78 5.04
CA THR A 152 -10.30 -14.17 5.51
C THR A 152 -11.71 -14.72 5.38
N ASP A 153 -11.82 -16.05 5.30
CA ASP A 153 -13.11 -16.74 5.34
C ASP A 153 -13.72 -16.58 6.75
N PRO A 154 -14.87 -15.89 6.88
CA PRO A 154 -15.48 -15.68 8.19
C PRO A 154 -16.20 -16.92 8.71
N ILE A 155 -16.69 -17.81 7.85
CA ILE A 155 -17.50 -18.99 8.25
C ILE A 155 -16.63 -20.25 8.26
N GLY A 156 -15.71 -20.38 7.30
CA GLY A 156 -14.81 -21.53 7.18
C GLY A 156 -15.32 -22.66 6.28
N ASP A 157 -16.46 -22.46 5.62
CA ASP A 157 -17.04 -23.40 4.65
C ASP A 157 -16.34 -23.35 3.27
N GLY A 158 -15.54 -22.30 3.02
CA GLY A 158 -14.81 -22.11 1.77
C GLY A 158 -15.71 -21.92 0.54
N TRP A 159 -15.12 -22.17 -0.64
CA TRP A 159 -15.80 -22.05 -1.92
C TRP A 159 -16.37 -23.39 -2.39
N ASP A 160 -17.69 -23.45 -2.58
CA ASP A 160 -18.37 -24.54 -3.26
C ASP A 160 -18.32 -24.31 -4.78
N LYS A 161 -17.49 -25.11 -5.46
CA LYS A 161 -17.30 -25.06 -6.92
C LYS A 161 -18.55 -25.46 -7.70
N ASP A 162 -19.42 -26.30 -7.16
CA ASP A 162 -20.59 -26.82 -7.83
C ASP A 162 -21.75 -25.83 -7.77
N ARG A 163 -21.97 -25.23 -6.59
CA ARG A 163 -22.98 -24.19 -6.41
C ARG A 163 -22.54 -22.82 -6.91
N LYS A 164 -21.23 -22.61 -7.10
CA LYS A 164 -20.62 -21.28 -7.33
C LYS A 164 -20.99 -20.33 -6.18
N ARG A 165 -20.90 -20.83 -4.95
CA ARG A 165 -21.28 -20.13 -3.73
C ARG A 165 -20.27 -20.34 -2.61
N GLY A 166 -20.27 -19.43 -1.64
CA GLY A 166 -19.39 -19.46 -0.47
C GLY A 166 -18.27 -18.44 -0.58
N TRP A 167 -17.23 -18.62 0.23
CA TRP A 167 -16.11 -17.69 0.27
C TRP A 167 -15.05 -18.05 -0.79
N ASN A 168 -14.91 -17.21 -1.80
CA ASN A 168 -13.96 -17.36 -2.91
C ASN A 168 -12.75 -16.41 -2.80
N GLY A 169 -12.48 -15.91 -1.58
CA GLY A 169 -11.46 -14.91 -1.32
C GLY A 169 -10.04 -15.47 -1.18
N PRO A 170 -9.08 -14.63 -0.76
CA PRO A 170 -9.24 -13.24 -0.33
C PRO A 170 -9.65 -12.31 -1.47
N TYR A 171 -10.62 -11.43 -1.25
CA TYR A 171 -11.13 -10.51 -2.28
C TYR A 171 -10.25 -9.28 -2.45
N ILE A 172 -9.49 -8.93 -1.41
CA ILE A 172 -8.47 -7.89 -1.42
C ILE A 172 -7.28 -8.35 -0.58
N GLN A 173 -6.08 -7.87 -0.91
CA GLN A 173 -4.88 -8.22 -0.15
C GLN A 173 -4.77 -7.37 1.10
N ARG A 174 -4.52 -8.03 2.24
CA ARG A 174 -4.26 -7.35 3.50
C ARG A 174 -2.84 -6.78 3.49
N LYS A 175 -2.71 -5.45 3.53
CA LYS A 175 -1.46 -4.79 3.91
C LYS A 175 -1.34 -5.02 5.43
N ASN A 176 -0.27 -5.68 5.89
CA ASN A 176 -0.20 -6.37 7.18
C ASN A 176 -0.18 -5.48 8.46
N SER A 177 -0.85 -4.33 8.44
CA SER A 177 -0.99 -3.39 9.55
C SER A 177 -2.39 -3.48 10.15
N LEU A 178 -2.46 -3.53 11.48
CA LEU A 178 -3.70 -3.28 12.21
C LEU A 178 -3.94 -1.77 12.28
N LEU A 179 -5.21 -1.36 12.30
CA LEU A 179 -5.57 0.00 12.70
C LEU A 179 -5.36 0.17 14.22
N ALA A 180 -5.34 1.42 14.69
CA ALA A 180 -5.15 1.72 16.12
C ALA A 180 -6.21 1.08 17.04
N ASN A 181 -7.41 0.82 16.52
CA ASN A 181 -8.51 0.13 17.20
C ASN A 181 -8.46 -1.41 17.04
N GLY A 182 -7.39 -1.97 16.48
CA GLY A 182 -7.25 -3.42 16.22
C GLY A 182 -8.04 -3.93 15.02
N ALA A 183 -8.84 -3.08 14.35
CA ALA A 183 -9.60 -3.47 13.16
C ALA A 183 -8.67 -3.80 11.98
N TRP A 184 -9.12 -4.73 11.14
CA TRP A 184 -8.44 -5.04 9.88
C TRP A 184 -8.94 -4.05 8.83
N GLY A 185 -8.40 -2.84 8.89
CA GLY A 185 -8.76 -1.77 7.99
C GLY A 185 -7.77 -1.55 6.85
N ILE A 186 -8.19 -0.70 5.92
CA ILE A 186 -7.36 -0.21 4.82
C ILE A 186 -7.22 1.29 5.02
N LEU A 187 -5.99 1.78 4.98
CA LEU A 187 -5.69 3.21 5.03
C LEU A 187 -5.68 3.78 3.62
N ASP A 188 -6.28 4.95 3.46
CA ASP A 188 -6.20 5.77 2.27
C ASP A 188 -4.80 6.44 2.15
N PRO A 189 -4.50 7.09 1.01
CA PRO A 189 -3.24 7.81 0.80
C PRO A 189 -2.95 8.93 1.82
N TYR A 190 -3.94 9.37 2.59
CA TYR A 190 -3.81 10.38 3.65
C TYR A 190 -3.63 9.76 5.03
N GLN A 191 -3.50 8.43 5.12
CA GLN A 191 -3.37 7.65 6.36
C GLN A 191 -4.64 7.66 7.22
N GLU A 192 -5.79 7.92 6.61
CA GLU A 192 -7.09 7.77 7.25
C GLU A 192 -7.74 6.45 6.83
N PRO A 193 -8.49 5.77 7.71
CA PRO A 193 -9.11 4.51 7.35
C PRO A 193 -10.30 4.72 6.39
N TYR A 194 -10.44 3.84 5.41
CA TYR A 194 -11.69 3.70 4.68
C TYR A 194 -12.80 3.22 5.62
N GLU A 195 -14.02 3.68 5.38
CA GLU A 195 -15.20 3.31 6.16
C GLU A 195 -16.31 2.79 5.26
N ILE A 196 -16.94 1.71 5.68
CA ILE A 196 -18.22 1.25 5.11
C ILE A 196 -19.34 1.79 5.99
N GLN A 197 -20.35 2.42 5.38
CA GLN A 197 -21.46 3.02 6.11
C GLN A 197 -22.79 2.69 5.43
N GLY A 198 -23.86 2.71 6.23
CA GLY A 198 -25.24 2.57 5.75
C GLY A 198 -25.49 1.23 5.07
N LEU A 199 -24.90 0.14 5.58
CA LEU A 199 -25.07 -1.16 4.93
C LEU A 199 -26.52 -1.63 4.96
N ASP A 200 -27.28 -1.29 6.01
CA ASP A 200 -28.68 -1.70 6.25
C ASP A 200 -29.63 -1.53 5.07
N ASP A 201 -29.32 -0.61 4.15
CA ASP A 201 -30.07 -0.38 2.92
C ASP A 201 -29.12 -0.24 1.72
N ASP A 202 -29.38 -1.01 0.68
CA ASP A 202 -28.69 -0.97 -0.62
C ASP A 202 -28.64 0.44 -1.23
N GLU A 203 -29.62 1.30 -0.93
CA GLU A 203 -29.62 2.69 -1.38
C GLU A 203 -28.62 3.57 -0.64
N THR A 204 -28.30 3.23 0.61
CA THR A 204 -27.45 4.03 1.49
C THR A 204 -26.03 3.45 1.67
N ALA A 205 -25.85 2.18 1.29
CA ALA A 205 -24.60 1.45 1.37
C ALA A 205 -23.50 2.16 0.58
N ARG A 206 -22.46 2.61 1.29
CA ARG A 206 -21.40 3.43 0.73
C ARG A 206 -20.03 3.13 1.34
N LEU A 207 -19.01 3.30 0.51
CA LEU A 207 -17.62 3.38 0.91
C LEU A 207 -17.20 4.85 1.02
N VAL A 208 -16.51 5.20 2.09
CA VAL A 208 -16.11 6.56 2.44
C VAL A 208 -14.60 6.63 2.65
N SER A 209 -13.95 7.61 2.04
CA SER A 209 -12.59 8.05 2.38
C SER A 209 -12.67 9.40 3.09
N ARG A 210 -11.96 9.58 4.20
CA ARG A 210 -11.94 10.87 4.91
C ARG A 210 -11.03 11.90 4.26
N GLY A 211 -10.09 11.49 3.40
CA GLY A 211 -9.25 12.43 2.64
C GLY A 211 -8.26 13.21 3.52
N ALA A 212 -7.74 14.33 3.00
CA ALA A 212 -6.86 15.25 3.74
C ALA A 212 -7.64 16.07 4.80
N GLY A 213 -8.14 15.41 5.85
CA GLY A 213 -8.84 16.06 6.95
C GLY A 213 -10.38 16.05 6.83
N SER A 214 -11.07 16.51 7.88
CA SER A 214 -12.49 16.23 8.14
C SER A 214 -13.52 16.83 7.16
N GLY A 215 -13.09 17.50 6.10
CA GLY A 215 -13.95 18.25 5.16
C GLY A 215 -14.24 17.54 3.85
N ASP A 216 -13.23 16.94 3.20
CA ASP A 216 -13.35 16.39 1.85
C ASP A 216 -13.53 14.87 1.87
N LYS A 217 -14.80 14.46 1.90
CA LYS A 217 -15.18 13.04 1.85
C LYS A 217 -15.37 12.60 0.41
N THR A 218 -14.55 11.66 -0.04
CA THR A 218 -14.84 10.92 -1.27
C THR A 218 -15.79 9.78 -0.94
N LEU A 219 -16.90 9.69 -1.68
CA LEU A 219 -17.98 8.74 -1.41
C LEU A 219 -18.26 7.90 -2.67
N PHE A 220 -18.38 6.59 -2.49
CA PHE A 220 -18.81 5.65 -3.54
C PHE A 220 -20.01 4.87 -3.04
N LEU A 221 -21.14 4.96 -3.74
CA LEU A 221 -22.29 4.07 -3.50
C LEU A 221 -21.93 2.64 -3.88
N LEU A 222 -22.49 1.66 -3.17
CA LEU A 222 -22.21 0.24 -3.42
C LEU A 222 -23.19 -0.41 -4.41
N ARG A 223 -24.23 0.31 -4.87
CA ARG A 223 -25.15 -0.13 -5.95
C ARG A 223 -24.57 0.08 -7.35
#